data_AF-A0A3A5AT29-F1
#
_entry.id   AF-A0A3A5AT29-F1
#
_cell.length_a   1.000
_cell.length_b   1.000
_cell.length_c   1.000
_cell.angle_alpha   90.00
_cell.angle_beta   90.00
_cell.angle_gamma   90.00
#
_symmetry.space_group_name_H-M   'P 1'
#
loop_
_entity.id
_entity.type
_entity.pdbx_description
1 polymer ?
#
loop_
_entity_poly.entity_id
_entity_poly.type
_entity_poly.pdbx_seq_one_letter_code
_entity_poly.pdbx_strand_id
1 'polypeptide(L)'
;MPQANQEQIEKNFRAFQDILPSIMETQRGKFALMRDGEIVDYFDTVRDAYIVGQKLYPDEEGFSIQEVIETPIDLGFFSHAVS
;
A
#
# COMPACT_ATOMS: atom_id res chain seq x y z
N MET A 1 -23.19 2.44 -1.42
CA MET A 1 -21.91 2.29 -0.70
C MET A 1 -20.94 1.68 -1.70
N PRO A 2 -19.84 2.33 -2.11
CA PRO A 2 -19.11 1.89 -3.30
C PRO A 2 -18.33 0.62 -2.96
N GLN A 3 -18.81 -0.53 -3.44
CA GLN A 3 -18.10 -1.81 -3.36
C GLN A 3 -16.81 -1.81 -4.20
N ALA A 4 -16.72 -0.92 -5.19
CA ALA A 4 -15.60 -0.81 -6.12
C ALA A 4 -14.25 -0.52 -5.44
N ASN A 5 -14.23 0.24 -4.35
CA ASN A 5 -12.98 0.57 -3.64
C ASN A 5 -12.43 -0.64 -2.85
N GLN A 6 -13.31 -1.48 -2.29
CA GLN A 6 -12.89 -2.66 -1.53
C GLN A 6 -12.23 -3.72 -2.43
N GLU A 7 -12.80 -3.99 -3.60
CA GLU A 7 -12.22 -4.96 -4.54
C GLU A 7 -10.83 -4.53 -5.01
N GLN A 8 -10.66 -3.23 -5.29
CA GLN A 8 -9.37 -2.69 -5.68
C GLN A 8 -8.32 -2.80 -4.56
N ILE A 9 -8.72 -2.51 -3.32
CA ILE A 9 -7.85 -2.64 -2.15
C ILE A 9 -7.45 -4.09 -1.94
N GLU A 10 -8.39 -5.04 -2.03
CA GLU A 10 -8.11 -6.47 -1.90
C GLU A 10 -7.21 -6.99 -3.02
N LYS A 11 -7.46 -6.57 -4.27
CA LYS A 11 -6.63 -6.90 -5.44
C LYS A 11 -5.19 -6.43 -5.24
N ASN A 12 -5.01 -5.16 -4.88
CA ASN A 12 -3.70 -4.59 -4.63
C ASN A 12 -3.00 -5.29 -3.45
N PHE A 13 -3.72 -5.57 -2.37
CA PHE A 13 -3.17 -6.24 -1.20
C PHE A 13 -2.69 -7.66 -1.52
N ARG A 14 -3.50 -8.47 -2.20
CA ARG A 14 -3.12 -9.84 -2.60
C ARG A 14 -1.88 -9.83 -3.50
N ALA A 15 -1.88 -8.98 -4.53
CA ALA A 15 -0.72 -8.87 -5.41
C ALA A 15 0.54 -8.43 -4.66
N PHE A 16 0.41 -7.48 -3.73
CA PHE A 16 1.54 -7.07 -2.89
C PHE A 16 2.06 -8.24 -2.04
N GLN A 17 1.18 -9.03 -1.42
CA GLN A 17 1.60 -10.20 -0.63
C GLN A 17 2.35 -11.24 -1.47
N ASP A 18 1.93 -11.45 -2.72
CA ASP A 18 2.60 -12.37 -3.64
C ASP A 18 3.98 -11.86 -4.08
N ILE A 19 4.12 -10.54 -4.27
CA ILE A 19 5.36 -9.90 -4.71
C ILE A 19 6.35 -9.70 -3.55
N LEU A 20 5.84 -9.51 -2.32
CA LEU A 20 6.61 -9.14 -1.13
C LEU A 20 7.91 -9.95 -0.96
N PRO A 21 7.92 -11.30 -1.04
CA PRO A 21 9.15 -12.08 -0.84
C PRO A 21 10.27 -11.72 -1.82
N SER A 22 9.93 -11.28 -3.04
CA SER A 22 10.91 -10.94 -4.10
C SER A 22 11.51 -9.54 -3.94
N ILE A 23 10.81 -8.65 -3.25
CA ILE A 23 11.21 -7.24 -3.09
C ILE A 23 11.78 -6.96 -1.71
N MET A 24 11.60 -7.87 -0.74
CA MET A 24 12.06 -7.69 0.64
C MET A 24 13.55 -7.41 0.77
N GLU A 25 14.41 -8.02 -0.06
CA GLU A 25 15.86 -7.81 0.07
C GLU A 25 16.31 -6.43 -0.42
N THR A 26 15.56 -5.82 -1.36
CA THR A 26 16.01 -4.59 -2.05
C THR A 26 15.20 -3.35 -1.69
N GLN A 27 13.95 -3.53 -1.25
CA GLN A 27 13.00 -2.43 -1.01
C GLN A 27 12.54 -2.35 0.45
N ARG A 28 13.14 -3.11 1.37
CA ARG A 28 12.78 -3.09 2.81
C ARG A 28 12.74 -1.67 3.37
N GLY A 29 11.66 -1.36 4.08
CA GLY A 29 11.45 -0.06 4.73
C GLY A 29 10.99 1.07 3.79
N LYS A 30 10.83 0.78 2.49
CA LYS A 30 10.17 1.70 1.55
C LYS A 30 8.66 1.46 1.52
N PHE A 31 7.97 2.39 0.87
CA PHE A 31 6.54 2.37 0.65
C PHE A 31 6.25 2.11 -0.82
N ALA A 32 5.60 0.99 -1.13
CA ALA A 32 5.15 0.64 -2.46
C ALA A 32 3.80 1.30 -2.75
N LEU A 33 3.72 2.05 -3.85
CA LEU A 33 2.45 2.51 -4.41
C LEU A 33 1.87 1.41 -5.29
N MET A 34 0.70 0.91 -4.93
CA MET A 34 -0.01 -0.15 -5.65
C MET A 34 -1.18 0.43 -6.44
N ARG A 35 -1.33 -0.02 -7.69
CA ARG A 35 -2.52 0.19 -8.50
C ARG A 35 -2.74 -1.04 -9.37
N ASP A 36 -3.99 -1.47 -9.50
CA ASP A 36 -4.39 -2.59 -10.34
C ASP A 36 -3.63 -3.90 -10.18
N GLY A 37 -3.17 -4.17 -8.96
CA GLY A 37 -2.39 -5.37 -8.65
C GLY A 37 -0.91 -5.26 -9.07
N GLU A 38 -0.43 -4.05 -9.37
CA GLU A 38 0.94 -3.80 -9.77
C GLU A 38 1.59 -2.76 -8.84
N ILE A 39 2.90 -2.88 -8.68
CA ILE A 39 3.72 -1.86 -8.02
C ILE A 39 4.02 -0.78 -9.06
N VAL A 40 3.53 0.42 -8.82
CA VAL A 40 3.78 1.59 -9.65
C VAL A 40 5.19 2.13 -9.38
N ASP A 41 5.55 2.30 -8.11
CA ASP A 41 6.87 2.78 -7.69
C ASP A 41 7.11 2.56 -6.18
N TYR A 42 8.34 2.80 -5.71
CA TYR A 42 8.74 2.76 -4.31
C TYR A 42 9.20 4.13 -3.82
N PHE A 43 8.81 4.46 -2.59
CA PHE A 43 9.09 5.74 -1.97
C PHE A 43 9.73 5.58 -0.60
N ASP A 44 10.56 6.54 -0.20
CA ASP A 44 11.16 6.54 1.13
C ASP A 44 10.17 7.00 2.21
N THR A 45 9.07 7.67 1.84
CA THR A 45 8.04 8.12 2.78
C THR A 45 6.62 7.85 2.26
N VAL A 46 5.69 7.57 3.19
CA VAL A 46 4.24 7.47 2.90
C VAL A 46 3.73 8.74 2.22
N ARG A 47 4.24 9.91 2.65
CA ARG A 47 3.81 11.21 2.13
C ARG A 47 4.11 11.32 0.63
N ASP A 48 5.30 10.91 0.20
CA ASP A 48 5.70 10.99 -1.21
C ASP A 48 4.85 10.03 -2.05
N ALA A 49 4.67 8.79 -1.58
CA ALA A 49 3.80 7.81 -2.22
C ALA A 49 2.35 8.33 -2.38
N TYR A 50 1.83 9.01 -1.35
CA TYR A 50 0.48 9.59 -1.37
C TYR A 50 0.37 10.78 -2.33
N ILE A 51 1.34 11.71 -2.31
CA ILE A 51 1.35 12.86 -3.22
C ILE A 51 1.43 12.38 -4.68
N VAL A 52 2.27 11.39 -4.97
CA VAL A 52 2.39 10.83 -6.31
C VAL A 52 1.11 10.07 -6.69
N GLY A 53 0.57 9.24 -5.81
CA GLY A 53 -0.70 8.54 -6.03
C GLY A 53 -1.85 9.49 -6.37
N GLN A 54 -2.01 10.59 -5.61
CA GLN A 54 -3.02 11.62 -5.87
C GLN A 54 -2.80 12.35 -7.20
N LYS A 55 -1.54 12.52 -7.64
CA LYS A 55 -1.23 13.17 -8.93
C LYS A 55 -1.45 12.24 -10.12
N LEU A 56 -1.14 10.96 -9.97
CA LEU A 56 -1.29 9.96 -11.02
C LEU A 56 -2.75 9.51 -11.18
N TYR A 57 -3.49 9.49 -10.06
CA TYR A 57 -4.87 9.02 -10.00
C TYR A 57 -5.78 10.06 -9.31
N PRO A 58 -5.95 11.26 -9.90
CA PRO A 58 -6.72 12.35 -9.27
C PRO A 58 -8.23 12.08 -9.23
N ASP A 59 -8.74 11.29 -10.19
CA ASP A 59 -10.17 11.05 -10.40
C ASP A 59 -10.60 9.61 -10.06
N GLU A 60 -9.65 8.77 -9.62
CA GLU A 60 -9.88 7.33 -9.42
C GLU A 60 -9.69 6.92 -7.95
N GLU A 61 -10.74 6.34 -7.35
CA GLU A 61 -10.64 5.71 -6.04
C GLU A 61 -9.80 4.41 -6.17
N GLY A 62 -8.82 4.21 -5.28
CA GLY A 62 -8.27 2.86 -5.03
C GLY A 62 -6.80 2.60 -5.39
N PHE A 63 -5.91 3.60 -5.43
CA PHE A 63 -4.50 3.27 -5.19
C PHE A 63 -4.32 2.92 -3.71
N SER A 64 -3.38 2.04 -3.39
CA SER A 64 -3.04 1.71 -1.99
C SER A 64 -1.54 1.84 -1.78
N ILE A 65 -1.15 2.25 -0.57
CA ILE A 65 0.26 2.36 -0.20
C ILE A 65 0.53 1.28 0.83
N GLN A 66 1.57 0.48 0.60
CA GLN A 66 1.96 -0.61 1.50
C GLN A 66 3.43 -0.46 1.87
N GLU A 67 3.74 -0.64 3.15
CA GLU A 67 5.12 -0.66 3.63
C GLU A 67 5.76 -2.03 3.35
N VAL A 68 6.98 -2.03 2.84
CA VAL A 68 7.75 -3.25 2.54
C VAL A 68 8.45 -3.73 3.81
N ILE A 69 7.71 -4.48 4.64
CA ILE A 69 8.19 -5.06 5.91
C ILE A 69 7.82 -6.55 6.03
N GLU A 70 8.64 -7.33 6.74
CA GLU A 70 8.52 -8.80 6.88
C GLU A 70 7.22 -9.23 7.58
N THR A 71 6.72 -8.40 8.49
CA THR A 71 5.47 -8.63 9.21
C THR A 71 4.57 -7.45 8.94
N PRO A 72 3.35 -7.64 8.39
CA PRO A 72 2.35 -6.60 8.45
C PRO A 72 2.13 -6.29 9.93
N ILE A 73 2.54 -5.09 10.35
CA ILE A 73 2.12 -4.58 11.66
C ILE A 73 0.60 -4.46 11.53
N ASP A 74 -0.12 -5.32 12.24
CA ASP A 74 -1.56 -5.27 12.31
C ASP A 74 -1.94 -3.91 12.93
N LEU A 75 -2.21 -2.92 12.08
CA LEU A 75 -2.62 -1.57 12.48
C LEU A 75 -3.95 -1.59 13.27
N GLY A 76 -4.62 -2.75 13.40
CA GLY A 76 -5.70 -2.98 14.35
C GLY A 76 -5.29 -2.88 15.82
N PHE A 77 -4.00 -2.99 16.16
CA PHE A 77 -3.53 -2.94 17.55
C PHE A 77 -3.25 -1.53 18.11
N PHE A 78 -3.21 -0.48 17.29
CA PHE A 78 -2.98 0.88 17.81
C PHE A 78 -4.26 1.60 18.29
N SER A 79 -5.44 0.96 18.24
CA SER A 79 -6.68 1.53 18.79
C SER A 79 -6.77 1.50 20.34
N HIS A 80 -5.79 0.93 21.05
CA HIS A 80 -5.81 0.79 22.51
C HIS A 80 -4.55 1.30 23.23
N ALA A 81 -3.92 2.35 22.73
CA ALA A 81 -2.87 3.05 23.49
C ALA A 81 -3.06 4.57 23.46
N VAL A 82 -4.22 5.01 23.96
CA VAL A 82 -4.31 6.29 24.67
C VAL A 82 -5.18 6.03 25.90
N SER A 83 -4.52 5.77 27.02
CA SER A 83 -5.14 5.85 28.35
C SER A 83 -4.84 7.20 28.95
#